data_AF-A0A494W0F0-F1
#
_entry.id   AF-A0A494W0F0-F1
#
_cell.length_a   1.000
_cell.length_b   1.000
_cell.length_c   1.000
_cell.angle_alpha   90.00
_cell.angle_beta   90.00
_cell.angle_gamma   90.00
#
_symmetry.space_group_name_H-M   'P 1'
#
loop_
_entity.id
_entity.type
_entity.pdbx_description
1 polymer ?
#
loop_
_entity_poly.entity_id
_entity_poly.type
_entity_poly.pdbx_seq_one_letter_code
_entity_poly.pdbx_strand_id
1 'polypeptide(L)' 'MPEVVVKYKKTKTLKILKQLAEYLDFEVSDPKNKAFKIKGITITPGEGVINNSEMEAIFSDRNLDAAELRRKAWQRTK' A
#
# COMPACT_ATOMS: atom_id res chain seq x y z
N MET A 1 11.63 -12.32 20.35
CA MET A 1 11.12 -11.21 21.17
C MET A 1 9.62 -11.45 21.36
N PRO A 2 9.08 -11.38 22.59
CA PRO A 2 7.65 -11.56 22.81
C PRO A 2 6.86 -10.40 22.18
N GLU A 3 5.83 -10.71 21.39
CA GLU A 3 4.96 -9.72 20.74
C GLU A 3 3.57 -9.76 21.38
N VAL A 4 2.97 -8.59 21.59
CA VAL A 4 1.62 -8.46 22.17
C VAL A 4 0.82 -7.44 21.36
N VAL A 5 -0.44 -7.77 21.04
CA VAL A 5 -1.36 -6.87 20.34
C VAL A 5 -2.33 -6.24 21.33
N VAL A 6 -2.23 -4.92 21.50
CA VAL A 6 -3.11 -4.15 22.40
C VAL A 6 -4.25 -3.50 21.61
N LYS A 7 -5.49 -3.90 21.89
CA LYS A 7 -6.69 -3.26 21.33
C LYS A 7 -7.15 -2.12 22.25
N TYR A 8 -7.31 -0.93 21.71
CA TYR A 8 -7.76 0.25 22.46
C TYR A 8 -8.84 1.03 21.69
N LYS A 9 -9.79 1.63 22.42
CA LYS A 9 -10.85 2.47 21.83
C LYS A 9 -10.50 3.96 21.78
N LYS A 10 -9.65 4.43 22.70
CA LYS A 10 -9.32 5.86 22.86
C LYS A 10 -8.01 6.18 22.16
N THR A 11 -7.98 7.20 21.31
CA THR A 11 -6.77 7.67 20.62
C THR A 11 -5.67 8.16 21.57
N LYS A 12 -6.06 8.69 22.75
CA LYS A 12 -5.12 9.09 23.82
C LYS A 12 -4.25 7.93 24.31
N THR A 13 -4.75 6.70 24.27
CA THR A 13 -4.00 5.50 24.70
C THR A 13 -2.79 5.24 23.81
N LEU A 14 -2.91 5.43 22.50
CA LEU A 14 -1.78 5.29 21.58
C LEU A 14 -0.67 6.29 21.89
N LYS A 15 -1.03 7.53 22.23
CA LYS A 15 -0.06 8.58 22.58
C LYS A 15 0.76 8.20 23.81
N ILE A 16 0.11 7.66 24.83
CA ILE A 16 0.76 7.20 26.07
C ILE A 16 1.67 6.00 25.79
N LEU A 17 1.20 5.02 25.00
CA LEU A 17 2.01 3.86 24.62
C LEU A 17 3.27 4.27 23.86
N LYS A 18 3.20 5.26 22.96
CA LYS A 18 4.37 5.81 22.27
C LYS A 18 5.35 6.49 23.22
N GLN A 19 4.86 7.22 24.23
CA GLN A 19 5.74 7.81 25.24
C GLN A 19 6.42 6.73 26.09
N LEU A 20 5.69 5.69 26.50
CA LEU A 20 6.24 4.57 27.27
C LEU A 20 7.29 3.77 26.49
N ALA A 21 7.10 3.63 25.17
CA ALA A 21 8.04 2.97 24.28
C ALA A 21 9.45 3.60 24.34
N GLU A 22 9.55 4.93 24.46
CA GLU A 22 10.84 5.62 24.58
C GLU A 22 11.60 5.25 25.85
N TYR A 23 10.91 4.95 26.94
CA TYR A 23 11.54 4.61 28.23
C TYR A 23 11.78 3.12 28.43
N LEU A 24 10.99 2.27 27.79
CA LEU A 24 10.96 0.82 28.03
C LEU A 24 11.51 0.01 26.85
N ASP A 25 12.07 0.67 25.84
CA ASP A 25 12.74 0.09 24.68
C ASP A 25 11.91 -0.97 23.93
N PHE A 26 10.63 -0.64 23.70
CA PHE A 26 9.74 -1.46 22.86
C PHE A 26 9.20 -0.65 21.67
N GLU A 27 8.96 -1.32 20.55
CA GLU A 27 8.46 -0.67 19.33
C GLU A 27 6.93 -0.79 19.21
N VAL A 28 6.26 0.33 18.92
CA VAL A 28 4.82 0.34 18.59
C VAL A 28 4.64 0.35 17.08
N SER A 29 4.48 -0.83 16.49
CA SER A 29 4.22 -0.99 15.04
C SER A 29 2.72 -1.09 14.74
N ASP A 30 2.26 -0.44 13.67
CA ASP A 30 0.89 -0.63 13.17
C ASP A 30 0.85 -1.87 12.24
N PRO A 31 0.05 -2.90 12.55
CA PRO A 31 -0.03 -4.10 11.72
C PRO A 31 -0.50 -3.82 10.28
N LYS A 32 -1.22 -2.72 10.01
CA LYS A 32 -1.66 -2.36 8.65
C LYS A 32 -0.57 -1.73 7.80
N ASN A 33 0.47 -1.17 8.43
CA ASN A 33 1.55 -0.43 7.77
C ASN A 33 2.89 -1.20 7.81
N LYS A 34 2.86 -2.52 7.98
CA LYS A 34 4.07 -3.33 7.89
C LYS A 34 4.55 -3.34 6.44
N ALA A 35 5.50 -2.46 6.14
CA ALA A 35 6.31 -2.58 4.94
C ALA A 35 7.08 -3.91 5.03
N PHE A 36 6.81 -4.83 4.10
CA PHE A 36 7.51 -6.11 4.04
C PHE A 36 8.61 -6.05 2.99
N LYS A 37 9.77 -6.61 3.33
CA LYS A 37 10.90 -6.69 2.41
C LYS A 37 10.81 -7.99 1.62
N ILE A 38 10.72 -7.88 0.30
CA ILE A 38 10.94 -9.02 -0.61
C ILE A 38 12.29 -8.82 -1.29
N LYS A 39 13.25 -9.71 -1.05
CA LYS A 39 14.58 -9.71 -1.69
C LYS A 39 15.30 -8.34 -1.64
N GLY A 40 15.24 -7.65 -0.51
CA GLY A 40 15.93 -6.36 -0.30
C GLY A 40 15.16 -5.12 -0.79
N ILE A 41 14.02 -5.30 -1.47
CA ILE A 41 13.15 -4.20 -1.91
C ILE A 41 12.06 -4.00 -0.86
N THR A 42 12.00 -2.80 -0.28
CA THR A 42 10.96 -2.41 0.68
C THR A 42 9.67 -2.16 -0.09
N ILE A 43 8.67 -3.01 0.12
CA ILE A 43 7.34 -2.82 -0.46
C ILE A 43 6.48 -2.14 0.59
N THR A 44 6.15 -0.88 0.34
CA THR A 44 5.15 -0.13 1.10
C THR A 44 3.78 -0.41 0.48
N PRO A 45 2.76 -0.77 1.27
CA PRO A 45 1.39 -0.85 0.75
C PRO A 45 0.97 0.54 0.23
N GLY A 46 0.70 0.64 -1.06
CA GLY A 46 0.16 1.87 -1.66
C GLY A 46 -1.26 2.12 -1.15
N GLU A 47 -1.67 3.39 -1.08
CA GLU A 47 -3.05 3.73 -0.75
C GLU A 47 -4.00 3.04 -1.74
N GLY A 48 -5.08 2.44 -1.22
CA GLY A 48 -6.02 1.62 -2.02
C GLY A 48 -6.81 2.39 -3.08
N VAL A 49 -6.60 3.70 -3.20
CA VAL A 49 -7.22 4.58 -4.18
C VAL A 49 -6.13 5.13 -5.08
N ILE A 50 -5.67 4.31 -6.03
CA ILE A 50 -4.75 4.77 -7.07
C ILE A 50 -5.57 5.67 -8.01
N ASN A 51 -5.29 6.97 -8.00
CA ASN A 51 -5.91 7.92 -8.92
C ASN A 51 -5.28 7.74 -10.32
N ASN A 52 -6.01 7.10 -11.22
CA ASN A 52 -5.57 6.83 -12.59
C ASN A 52 -5.91 7.96 -13.58
N SER A 53 -6.40 9.12 -13.11
CA SER A 53 -6.89 10.19 -13.99
C SER A 53 -5.85 10.69 -15.00
N GLU A 54 -4.57 10.75 -14.61
CA GLU A 54 -3.48 11.18 -15.51
C GLU A 54 -3.19 10.12 -16.59
N MET A 55 -3.23 8.83 -16.25
CA MET A 55 -3.10 7.76 -17.23
C MET A 55 -4.30 7.74 -18.17
N GLU A 56 -5.51 7.89 -17.64
CA GLU A 56 -6.72 7.98 -18.45
C GLU A 56 -6.61 9.13 -19.46
N ALA A 57 -6.14 10.32 -19.07
CA ALA A 57 -5.96 11.44 -20.01
C ALA A 57 -5.06 11.09 -21.22
N ILE A 58 -3.95 10.36 -20.99
CA ILE A 58 -3.03 9.94 -22.05
C ILE A 58 -3.68 8.94 -23.04
N PHE A 59 -4.56 8.07 -22.53
CA PHE A 59 -5.21 7.02 -23.34
C PHE A 59 -6.59 7.43 -23.89
N SER A 60 -7.22 8.47 -23.34
CA SER A 60 -8.56 8.95 -23.71
C SER A 60 -8.59 9.65 -25.07
N ASP A 61 -7.55 10.42 -25.40
CA ASP A 61 -7.46 11.18 -26.68
C ASP A 61 -7.47 10.28 -27.92
N ARG A 62 -7.28 8.97 -27.74
CA ARG A 62 -7.27 8.00 -28.83
C ARG A 62 -8.48 7.08 -28.82
N ASN A 63 -9.42 7.26 -27.88
CA ASN A 63 -10.58 6.38 -27.66
C ASN A 63 -10.17 4.89 -27.66
N LEU A 64 -9.00 4.59 -27.08
CA LEU A 64 -8.40 3.26 -27.10
C LEU A 64 -8.81 2.51 -25.85
N ASP A 65 -9.71 1.54 -26.01
CA ASP A 65 -10.02 0.61 -24.94
C ASP A 65 -8.85 -0.35 -24.70
N ALA A 66 -8.43 -0.47 -23.44
CA ALA A 66 -7.38 -1.37 -23.02
C ALA A 66 -7.71 -2.84 -23.35
N ALA A 67 -9.00 -3.23 -23.38
CA ALA A 67 -9.40 -4.57 -23.79
C ALA A 67 -9.15 -4.79 -25.30
N GLU A 68 -9.41 -3.78 -26.13
CA GLU A 68 -9.17 -3.82 -27.58
C GLU A 68 -7.68 -3.89 -27.92
N LEU A 69 -6.82 -3.13 -27.21
CA LEU A 69 -5.37 -3.19 -27.39
C LEU A 69 -4.81 -4.58 -27.10
N ARG A 70 -5.29 -5.26 -26.05
CA ARG A 70 -4.90 -6.63 -25.73
C ARG A 70 -5.32 -7.60 -26.82
N ARG A 71 -6.53 -7.45 -27.35
CA ARG A 71 -7.03 -8.29 -28.47
C ARG A 71 -6.19 -8.09 -29.73
N LYS A 72 -5.88 -6.84 -30.10
CA LYS A 72 -5.06 -6.53 -31.30
C LYS A 72 -3.63 -7.01 -31.15
N ALA A 73 -3.00 -6.82 -29.99
CA ALA A 73 -1.62 -7.24 -29.75
C ALA A 73 -1.43 -8.76 -29.84
N TRP A 74 -2.48 -9.55 -29.57
CA TRP A 74 -2.43 -11.01 -29.56
C TRP A 74 -3.00 -11.66 -30.83
N GLN A 75 -3.39 -10.86 -31.83
CA GLN A 75 -3.71 -11.40 -33.14
C GLN A 75 -2.42 -11.88 -33.81
N ARG A 76 -2.36 -13.18 -34.15
CA ARG A 76 -1.33 -13.71 -35.04
C ARG A 76 -1.48 -13.00 -36.38
N THR A 77 -0.51 -12.19 -36.76
CA THR A 77 -0.35 -11.73 -38.13
C THR A 77 -0.28 -12.95 -39.04
N LYS A 78 -1.13 -12.98 -40.06
CA LYS A 78 -1.19 -14.04 -41.05
C LYS A 78 -0.25 -13.72 -42.21
#